data_AF-A0A1Q8B128-F1
#
_entry.id   AF-A0A1Q8B128-F1
#
_cell.length_a   1.000
_cell.length_b   1.000
_cell.length_c   1.000
_cell.angle_alpha   90.00
_cell.angle_beta   90.00
_cell.angle_gamma   90.00
#
_symmetry.space_group_name_H-M   'P 1'
#
loop_
_entity.id
_entity.type
_entity.pdbx_description
1 polymer ?
#
loop_
_entity_poly.entity_id
_entity_poly.type
_entity_poly.pdbx_seq_one_letter_code
_entity_poly.pdbx_strand_id
1 'polypeptide(L)'
;MLWIAESPPTSGSYFYFQKTTGGDHLFRETMRAVGLWPAGEIMKKGIDKQPLLERFQSKGFFLIDTCSYPVDKLPDGQRRRAIIDGTSSVLQMVSELNPNGIIIVKSNIYDPVKDALESSGFAGKILNQRPLPFPSHGRQQSYRKRIGDILRKFRA
;
A
#
# COMPACT_ATOMS: atom_id res chain seq x y z
N MET A 1 8.72 -6.97 -3.75
CA MET A 1 8.15 -6.55 -2.46
C MET A 1 6.74 -6.03 -2.70
N LEU A 2 5.80 -6.43 -1.86
CA LEU A 2 4.38 -6.17 -2.03
C LEU A 2 3.85 -5.24 -0.93
N TRP A 3 3.16 -4.18 -1.32
CA TRP A 3 2.34 -3.38 -0.43
C TRP A 3 0.90 -3.90 -0.46
N ILE A 4 0.27 -4.01 0.70
CA ILE A 4 -1.15 -4.30 0.83
C ILE A 4 -1.80 -3.06 1.44
N ALA A 5 -2.71 -2.44 0.70
CA ALA A 5 -3.51 -1.30 1.11
C ALA A 5 -4.98 -1.71 1.28
N GLU A 6 -5.85 -0.78 1.68
CA GLU A 6 -7.23 -1.11 2.07
C GLU A 6 -8.14 -1.32 0.85
N SER A 7 -8.25 -0.31 0.00
CA SER A 7 -9.18 -0.28 -1.13
C SER A 7 -8.87 0.90 -2.04
N PRO A 8 -9.34 0.88 -3.31
CA PRO A 8 -9.45 2.07 -4.12
C PRO A 8 -10.26 3.17 -3.39
N PRO A 9 -9.85 4.44 -3.42
CA PRO A 9 -10.61 5.50 -2.76
C PRO A 9 -11.79 5.98 -3.61
N THR A 10 -12.91 6.35 -2.97
CA THR A 10 -14.08 6.96 -3.65
C THR A 10 -13.73 8.25 -4.41
N SER A 11 -12.67 8.97 -3.99
CA SER A 11 -12.19 10.20 -4.62
C SER A 11 -11.58 10.03 -6.01
N GLY A 12 -11.38 8.79 -6.49
CA GLY A 12 -10.72 8.52 -7.77
C GLY A 12 -9.20 8.76 -7.76
N SER A 13 -8.57 8.99 -6.60
CA SER A 13 -7.11 9.09 -6.45
C SER A 13 -6.43 7.72 -6.36
N TYR A 14 -6.90 6.77 -7.17
CA TYR A 14 -6.42 5.38 -7.13
C TYR A 14 -4.95 5.27 -7.52
N PHE A 15 -4.21 4.34 -6.89
CA PHE A 15 -2.77 4.21 -7.04
C PHE A 15 -2.34 4.03 -8.49
N TYR A 16 -3.07 3.19 -9.24
CA TYR A 16 -2.75 2.84 -10.62
C TYR A 16 -3.52 3.63 -11.69
N PHE A 17 -4.37 4.59 -11.32
CA PHE A 17 -4.97 5.46 -12.33
C PHE A 17 -3.90 6.35 -12.96
N GLN A 18 -3.90 6.40 -14.30
CA GLN A 18 -2.85 7.01 -15.11
C GLN A 18 -2.56 8.46 -14.72
N LYS A 19 -3.57 9.25 -14.36
CA LYS A 19 -3.40 10.66 -14.00
C LYS A 19 -3.61 10.89 -12.52
N THR A 20 -2.81 11.77 -11.93
CA THR A 20 -3.04 12.26 -10.56
C THR A 20 -4.29 13.14 -10.49
N THR A 21 -5.04 13.03 -9.40
CA THR A 21 -6.11 13.97 -9.05
C THR A 21 -5.62 15.09 -8.14
N GLY A 22 -4.42 14.92 -7.55
CA GLY A 22 -3.82 15.81 -6.55
C GLY A 22 -3.99 15.29 -5.11
N GLY A 23 -4.94 14.37 -4.90
CA GLY A 23 -5.19 13.69 -3.62
C GLY A 23 -4.52 12.31 -3.50
N ASP A 24 -3.60 11.97 -4.40
CA ASP A 24 -2.96 10.65 -4.52
C ASP A 24 -1.87 10.42 -3.45
N HIS A 25 -2.25 10.61 -2.18
CA HIS A 25 -1.33 10.57 -1.04
C HIS A 25 -0.54 9.28 -0.93
N LEU A 26 -1.20 8.12 -1.10
CA LEU A 26 -0.51 6.83 -1.05
C LEU A 26 0.53 6.74 -2.16
N PHE A 27 0.12 6.97 -3.41
CA PHE A 27 1.04 6.98 -4.56
C PHE A 27 2.21 7.93 -4.36
N ARG A 28 1.96 9.21 -4.04
CA ARG A 28 3.00 10.22 -3.85
C ARG A 28 4.02 9.81 -2.81
N GLU A 29 3.55 9.42 -1.62
CA GLU A 29 4.41 9.18 -0.48
C GLU A 29 5.12 7.84 -0.59
N THR A 30 4.52 6.83 -1.26
CA THR A 30 5.22 5.60 -1.64
C THR A 30 6.35 5.89 -2.62
N MET A 31 6.09 6.63 -3.71
CA MET A 31 7.13 6.98 -4.70
C MET A 31 8.27 7.79 -4.07
N ARG A 32 7.96 8.70 -3.13
CA ARG A 32 8.98 9.41 -2.34
C ARG A 32 9.78 8.46 -1.45
N ALA A 33 9.10 7.55 -0.75
CA ALA A 33 9.75 6.62 0.17
C ALA A 33 10.70 5.64 -0.54
N VAL A 34 10.39 5.24 -1.78
CA VAL A 34 11.24 4.36 -2.60
C VAL A 34 12.25 5.12 -3.47
N GLY A 35 12.32 6.45 -3.37
CA GLY A 35 13.27 7.29 -4.11
C GLY A 35 12.98 7.42 -5.61
N LEU A 36 11.71 7.25 -6.02
CA LEU A 36 11.28 7.41 -7.42
C LEU A 36 10.68 8.78 -7.71
N TRP A 37 10.10 9.44 -6.70
CA TRP A 37 9.54 10.78 -6.87
C TRP A 37 10.65 11.82 -7.05
N PRO A 38 10.55 12.75 -8.02
CA PRO A 38 11.54 13.80 -8.22
C PRO A 38 11.69 14.71 -6.99
N ALA A 39 12.94 15.03 -6.63
CA ALA A 39 13.24 15.88 -5.48
C ALA A 39 12.71 17.31 -5.71
N GLY A 40 12.10 17.90 -4.69
CA GLY A 40 11.55 19.27 -4.74
C GLY A 40 10.22 19.40 -5.49
N GLU A 41 9.75 18.36 -6.18
CA GLU A 41 8.49 18.46 -6.94
C GLU A 41 7.24 18.28 -6.09
N ILE A 42 6.30 19.20 -6.29
CA ILE A 42 4.94 19.14 -5.74
C ILE A 42 4.06 18.37 -6.72
N MET A 43 3.26 17.44 -6.20
CA MET A 43 2.26 16.74 -7.00
C MET A 43 1.12 17.70 -7.39
N LYS A 44 0.98 17.93 -8.70
CA LYS A 44 -0.15 18.63 -9.32
C LYS A 44 -1.17 17.62 -9.83
N LYS A 45 -2.38 18.09 -10.17
CA LYS A 45 -3.39 17.31 -10.90
C LYS A 45 -2.94 17.09 -12.35
N GLY A 46 -3.25 15.93 -12.92
CA GLY A 46 -3.00 15.62 -14.33
C GLY A 46 -1.58 15.14 -14.64
N ILE A 47 -0.72 14.93 -13.64
CA ILE A 47 0.59 14.32 -13.83
C ILE A 47 0.39 12.88 -14.27
N ASP A 48 1.09 12.47 -15.33
CA ASP A 48 1.14 11.09 -15.77
C ASP A 48 1.96 10.24 -14.79
N LYS A 49 1.30 9.25 -14.19
CA LYS A 49 1.89 8.30 -13.24
C LYS A 49 2.64 7.17 -13.94
N GLN A 50 2.37 6.91 -15.23
CA GLN A 50 2.84 5.72 -15.92
C GLN A 50 4.36 5.54 -15.83
N PRO A 51 5.21 6.56 -16.11
CA PRO A 51 6.66 6.38 -16.01
C PRO A 51 7.14 6.02 -14.59
N LEU A 52 6.47 6.52 -13.55
CA LEU A 52 6.80 6.19 -12.16
C LEU A 52 6.32 4.80 -11.78
N LEU A 53 5.15 4.37 -12.26
CA LEU A 53 4.62 3.03 -12.05
C LEU A 53 5.48 1.96 -12.73
N GLU A 54 5.93 2.20 -13.96
CA GLU A 54 6.85 1.31 -14.67
C GLU A 54 8.18 1.18 -13.92
N ARG A 55 8.73 2.29 -13.40
CA ARG A 55 9.95 2.27 -12.57
C ARG A 55 9.73 1.60 -11.21
N PHE A 56 8.52 1.67 -10.67
CA PHE A 56 8.15 0.97 -9.44
C PHE A 56 8.12 -0.54 -9.68
N GLN A 57 7.44 -0.96 -10.75
CA GLN A 57 7.39 -2.36 -11.18
C GLN A 57 8.77 -2.92 -11.52
N SER A 58 9.62 -2.18 -12.25
CA SER A 58 10.97 -2.64 -12.63
C SER A 58 11.91 -2.84 -11.44
N LYS A 59 11.59 -2.25 -10.28
CA LYS A 59 12.26 -2.53 -9.00
C LYS A 59 11.68 -3.75 -8.26
N GLY A 60 10.75 -4.47 -8.88
CA GLY A 60 10.03 -5.59 -8.28
C GLY A 60 9.05 -5.15 -7.19
N PHE A 61 8.56 -3.91 -7.25
CA PHE A 61 7.58 -3.39 -6.30
C PHE A 61 6.16 -3.45 -6.87
N PHE A 62 5.23 -3.88 -6.03
CA PHE A 62 3.82 -4.01 -6.36
C PHE A 62 2.96 -3.55 -5.20
N LEU A 63 1.74 -3.11 -5.50
CA LEU A 63 0.71 -2.79 -4.52
C LEU A 63 -0.59 -3.51 -4.91
N ILE A 64 -1.24 -4.14 -3.95
CA ILE A 64 -2.61 -4.65 -4.06
C ILE A 64 -3.47 -4.04 -2.94
N ASP A 65 -4.78 -4.09 -3.12
CA ASP A 65 -5.74 -3.72 -2.09
C ASP A 65 -6.38 -4.97 -1.46
N THR A 66 -6.76 -4.86 -0.19
CA THR A 66 -7.55 -5.90 0.49
C THR A 66 -8.96 -6.00 -0.08
N CYS A 67 -9.60 -4.87 -0.36
CA CYS A 67 -10.92 -4.81 -0.97
C CYS A 67 -10.81 -4.34 -2.43
N SER A 68 -11.51 -5.01 -3.35
CA SER A 68 -11.53 -4.69 -4.78
C SER A 68 -12.38 -3.45 -5.13
N TYR A 69 -13.16 -2.94 -4.18
CA TYR A 69 -14.03 -1.78 -4.35
C TYR A 69 -13.87 -0.78 -3.20
N PRO A 70 -14.26 0.49 -3.37
CA PRO A 70 -14.11 1.50 -2.34
C PRO A 70 -14.88 1.17 -1.05
N VAL A 71 -14.16 1.16 0.08
CA VAL A 71 -14.78 0.98 1.40
C VAL A 71 -14.61 2.21 2.31
N ASP A 72 -13.94 3.26 1.83
CA ASP A 72 -13.55 4.46 2.60
C ASP A 72 -14.73 5.34 3.06
N LYS A 73 -15.93 5.09 2.53
CA LYS A 73 -17.20 5.74 2.93
C LYS A 73 -18.20 4.79 3.59
N LEU A 74 -17.89 3.50 3.69
CA LEU A 74 -18.74 2.56 4.41
C LEU A 74 -18.70 2.82 5.92
N PRO A 75 -19.80 2.55 6.64
CA PRO A 75 -19.81 2.48 8.10
C PRO A 75 -18.80 1.47 8.62
N ASP A 76 -18.23 1.71 9.81
CA ASP A 76 -17.10 0.94 10.34
C ASP A 76 -17.34 -0.58 10.40
N GLY A 77 -18.55 -1.00 10.77
CA GLY A 77 -18.91 -2.43 10.81
C GLY A 77 -18.91 -3.08 9.42
N GLN A 78 -19.45 -2.39 8.41
CA GLN A 78 -19.47 -2.86 7.02
C GLN A 78 -18.06 -2.85 6.42
N ARG A 79 -17.30 -1.78 6.68
CA ARG A 79 -15.89 -1.68 6.27
C ARG A 79 -15.05 -2.82 6.86
N ARG A 80 -15.20 -3.10 8.15
CA ARG A 80 -14.48 -4.21 8.82
C ARG A 80 -14.84 -5.56 8.19
N ARG A 81 -16.12 -5.80 7.91
CA ARG A 81 -16.56 -7.03 7.24
C ARG A 81 -15.93 -7.17 5.86
N ALA A 82 -16.00 -6.13 5.03
CA ALA A 82 -15.39 -6.14 3.70
C ALA A 82 -13.87 -6.41 3.75
N ILE A 83 -13.16 -5.83 4.73
CA ILE A 83 -11.73 -6.10 4.94
C ILE A 83 -11.47 -7.58 5.28
N ILE A 84 -12.27 -8.16 6.18
CA ILE A 84 -12.14 -9.57 6.56
C ILE A 84 -12.41 -10.46 5.35
N ASP A 85 -13.51 -10.23 4.63
CA ASP A 85 -13.89 -11.00 3.45
C ASP A 85 -12.82 -10.91 2.34
N GLY A 86 -12.17 -9.75 2.20
CA GLY A 86 -11.10 -9.50 1.25
C GLY A 86 -9.78 -10.24 1.53
N THR A 87 -9.56 -10.72 2.76
CA THR A 87 -8.31 -11.42 3.13
C THR A 87 -8.06 -12.66 2.28
N SER A 88 -9.09 -13.42 1.92
CA SER A 88 -8.97 -14.59 1.04
C SER A 88 -8.39 -14.24 -0.33
N SER A 89 -8.81 -13.11 -0.92
CA SER A 89 -8.26 -12.62 -2.19
C SER A 89 -6.81 -12.16 -2.04
N VAL A 90 -6.47 -11.52 -0.93
CA VAL A 90 -5.08 -11.16 -0.60
C VAL A 90 -4.19 -12.40 -0.54
N LEU A 91 -4.64 -13.46 0.13
CA LEU A 91 -3.87 -14.71 0.25
C LEU A 91 -3.63 -15.37 -1.11
N GLN A 92 -4.65 -15.40 -1.96
CA GLN A 92 -4.51 -15.89 -3.34
C GLN A 92 -3.43 -15.09 -4.09
N MET A 93 -3.53 -13.76 -4.09
CA MET A 93 -2.57 -12.89 -4.78
C MET A 93 -1.15 -13.02 -4.20
N VAL A 94 -1.00 -13.16 -2.89
CA VAL A 94 0.30 -13.36 -2.24
C VAL A 94 0.91 -14.71 -2.62
N SER A 95 0.10 -15.76 -2.71
CA SER A 95 0.54 -17.07 -3.17
C SER A 95 1.02 -17.03 -4.62
N GLU A 96 0.23 -16.42 -5.52
CA GLU A 96 0.53 -16.29 -6.94
C GLU A 96 1.77 -15.41 -7.20
N LEU A 97 1.85 -14.25 -6.56
CA LEU A 97 2.96 -13.31 -6.72
C LEU A 97 4.23 -13.76 -6.00
N ASN A 98 4.11 -14.64 -5.00
CA ASN A 98 5.17 -15.14 -4.14
C ASN A 98 6.21 -14.05 -3.75
N PRO A 99 5.79 -12.91 -3.15
CA PRO A 99 6.71 -11.79 -2.93
C PRO A 99 7.78 -12.16 -1.90
N ASN A 100 8.98 -11.59 -2.03
CA ASN A 100 10.06 -11.76 -1.05
C ASN A 100 9.83 -11.00 0.27
N GLY A 101 8.84 -10.09 0.30
CA GLY A 101 8.52 -9.28 1.47
C GLY A 101 7.22 -8.52 1.28
N ILE A 102 6.47 -8.38 2.36
CA ILE A 102 5.10 -7.85 2.43
C ILE A 102 5.06 -6.68 3.42
N ILE A 103 4.42 -5.58 3.01
CA ILE A 103 4.20 -4.39 3.81
C ILE A 103 2.70 -4.12 3.89
N ILE A 104 2.14 -4.10 5.09
CA ILE A 104 0.72 -3.85 5.32
C ILE A 104 0.51 -2.39 5.73
N VAL A 105 -0.29 -1.65 4.95
CA VAL A 105 -0.53 -0.21 5.10
C VAL A 105 -1.91 0.03 5.72
N LYS A 106 -1.96 0.91 6.73
CA LYS A 106 -3.15 1.34 7.49
C LYS A 106 -3.48 0.41 8.66
N SER A 107 -3.97 1.01 9.75
CA SER A 107 -4.21 0.32 11.02
C SER A 107 -5.36 -0.66 11.00
N ASN A 108 -6.45 -0.32 10.32
CA ASN A 108 -7.67 -1.13 10.34
C ASN A 108 -7.59 -2.41 9.49
N ILE A 109 -6.62 -2.51 8.58
CA ILE A 109 -6.34 -3.76 7.84
C ILE A 109 -5.17 -4.55 8.42
N TYR A 110 -4.37 -3.94 9.30
CA TYR A 110 -3.11 -4.54 9.75
C TYR A 110 -3.33 -5.89 10.42
N ASP A 111 -4.15 -5.95 11.47
CA ASP A 111 -4.38 -7.20 12.20
C ASP A 111 -5.10 -8.25 11.31
N PRO A 112 -6.24 -7.94 10.64
CA PRO A 112 -6.91 -8.94 9.81
C PRO A 112 -6.03 -9.54 8.71
N VAL A 113 -5.24 -8.70 8.01
CA VAL A 113 -4.34 -9.16 6.93
C VAL A 113 -3.15 -9.91 7.51
N LYS A 114 -2.56 -9.43 8.61
CA LYS A 114 -1.44 -10.11 9.28
C LYS A 114 -1.85 -11.50 9.75
N ASP A 115 -2.97 -11.62 10.45
CA ASP A 115 -3.45 -12.88 11.01
C ASP A 115 -3.74 -13.90 9.90
N ALA A 116 -4.33 -13.46 8.78
CA ALA A 116 -4.57 -14.30 7.61
C ALA A 116 -3.25 -14.79 6.97
N LEU A 117 -2.28 -13.89 6.79
CA LEU A 117 -0.96 -14.22 6.24
C LEU A 117 -0.18 -15.18 7.14
N GLU A 118 -0.19 -14.94 8.45
CA GLU A 118 0.49 -15.80 9.43
C GLU A 118 -0.11 -17.21 9.45
N SER A 119 -1.44 -17.29 9.49
CA SER A 119 -2.17 -18.57 9.45
C SER A 119 -1.96 -19.35 8.16
N SER A 120 -1.54 -18.67 7.09
CA SER A 120 -1.24 -19.25 5.77
C SER A 120 0.27 -19.48 5.54
N GLY A 121 1.10 -19.36 6.58
CA GLY A 121 2.54 -19.63 6.49
C GLY A 121 3.39 -18.50 5.91
N PHE A 122 2.84 -17.30 5.75
CA PHE A 122 3.57 -16.12 5.23
C PHE A 122 4.13 -15.20 6.32
N ALA A 123 4.10 -15.63 7.59
CA ALA A 123 4.59 -14.85 8.73
C ALA A 123 6.00 -14.26 8.51
N GLY A 124 6.93 -15.09 8.02
CA GLY A 124 8.33 -14.69 7.77
C GLY A 124 8.50 -13.65 6.65
N LYS A 125 7.45 -13.36 5.87
CA LYS A 125 7.48 -12.36 4.80
C LYS A 125 6.94 -11.00 5.22
N ILE A 126 6.29 -10.89 6.38
CA ILE A 126 5.72 -9.62 6.86
C ILE A 126 6.84 -8.73 7.42
N LEU A 127 7.06 -7.58 6.79
CA LEU A 127 8.22 -6.73 7.10
C LEU A 127 7.94 -5.67 8.18
N ASN A 128 6.69 -5.25 8.35
CA ASN A 128 6.33 -4.27 9.37
C ASN A 128 5.68 -4.94 10.59
N GLN A 129 6.31 -4.78 11.76
CA GLN A 129 5.85 -5.31 13.06
C GLN A 129 4.72 -4.50 13.71
N ARG A 130 4.42 -3.32 13.15
CA ARG A 130 3.35 -2.43 13.64
C ARG A 130 2.59 -1.87 12.43
N PRO A 131 1.32 -1.47 12.59
CA PRO A 131 0.58 -0.87 11.50
C PRO A 131 1.24 0.39 10.96
N LEU A 132 1.40 0.49 9.64
CA LEU A 132 1.85 1.73 9.00
C LEU A 132 0.71 2.73 8.94
N PRO A 133 0.93 4.02 9.27
CA PRO A 133 -0.12 5.01 9.08
C PRO A 133 -0.40 5.17 7.58
N PHE A 134 -1.67 5.39 7.22
CA PHE A 134 -1.97 5.89 5.88
C PHE A 134 -1.34 7.29 5.71
N PRO A 135 -0.65 7.58 4.59
CA PRO A 135 0.17 8.78 4.44
C PRO A 135 -0.64 10.04 4.10
N SER A 136 -1.66 10.36 4.89
CA SER A 136 -2.49 11.57 4.78
C SER A 136 -2.52 12.31 6.12
N HIS A 137 -3.12 13.50 6.17
CA HIS A 137 -3.42 14.23 7.42
C HIS A 137 -2.21 14.33 8.38
N GLY A 138 -1.04 14.74 7.88
CA GLY A 138 0.19 14.93 8.67
C GLY A 138 1.04 13.66 8.87
N ARG A 139 0.59 12.50 8.41
CA ARG A 139 1.30 11.21 8.61
C ARG A 139 2.34 10.88 7.54
N GLN A 140 2.55 11.78 6.57
CA GLN A 140 3.42 11.55 5.42
C GLN A 140 4.87 11.24 5.83
N GLN A 141 5.46 12.07 6.72
CA GLN A 141 6.85 11.88 7.15
C GLN A 141 7.04 10.57 7.91
N SER A 142 6.10 10.22 8.80
CA SER A 142 6.13 8.97 9.55
C SER A 142 6.05 7.75 8.62
N TYR A 143 5.16 7.78 7.63
CA TYR A 143 5.07 6.74 6.61
C TYR A 143 6.40 6.59 5.85
N ARG A 144 6.95 7.68 5.30
CA ARG A 144 8.20 7.65 4.53
C ARG A 144 9.37 7.12 5.34
N LYS A 145 9.53 7.59 6.59
CA LYS A 145 10.60 7.15 7.49
C LYS A 145 10.53 5.63 7.71
N ARG A 146 9.34 5.12 8.06
CA ARG A 146 9.16 3.70 8.37
C ARG A 146 9.34 2.79 7.15
N ILE A 147 8.88 3.21 5.98
CA ILE A 147 9.16 2.48 4.73
C ILE A 147 10.66 2.48 4.44
N GLY A 148 11.34 3.61 4.59
CA GLY A 148 12.79 3.71 4.43
C GLY A 148 13.55 2.79 5.38
N ASP A 149 13.13 2.70 6.65
CA ASP A 149 13.71 1.79 7.64
C ASP A 149 13.52 0.32 7.24
N ILE A 150 12.32 -0.06 6.78
CA ILE A 150 12.02 -1.41 6.29
C ILE A 150 12.91 -1.76 5.09
N LEU A 151 12.99 -0.86 4.09
CA LEU A 151 13.77 -1.07 2.88
C LEU A 151 15.27 -1.22 3.15
N ARG A 152 15.81 -0.45 4.10
CA ARG A 152 17.22 -0.58 4.51
C ARG A 152 17.51 -1.93 5.15
N LYS A 153 16.63 -2.39 6.04
CA LYS A 153 16.76 -3.70 6.70
C LYS A 153 16.59 -4.87 5.75
N PHE A 154 15.71 -4.74 4.75
CA PHE A 154 15.44 -5.80 3.79
C PHE A 154 16.56 -6.00 2.75
N ARG A 155 17.39 -4.97 2.52
CA ARG A 155 18.55 -5.04 1.63
C ARG A 155 19.85 -5.45 2.34
N ALA A 156 19.85 -5.41 3.68
CA ALA A 156 20.98 -5.83 4.51
C ALA A 156 20.94 -7.35 4.69
#